data_AF-A0A2S5N3R1-F1
#
_entry.id   AF-A0A2S5N3R1-F1
#
_cell.length_a   1.000
_cell.length_b   1.000
_cell.length_c   1.000
_cell.angle_alpha   90.00
_cell.angle_beta   90.00
_cell.angle_gamma   90.00
#
_symmetry.space_group_name_H-M   'P 1'
#
loop_
_entity.id
_entity.type
_entity.pdbx_description
1 polymer ?
#
loop_
_entity_poly.entity_id
_entity_poly.type
_entity_poly.pdbx_seq_one_letter_code
_entity_poly.pdbx_strand_id
1 'polypeptide(L)'
;MTSLSLNKPSILPDNRPIGVFDSGVGGISVLKHIHALLPHEDLLYVADSKYAPYGSRTPAEITARCFEIADFLIAKNAKALVVACNTATAAAIDALRLAYDLPIIGMEPAVKPAAEASKNGIIGVLATVGTLKSAQFAALLETYGRNVEVVTQACVGLVECVERGELTHENTLKLIQQYCK
;
A
#
# COMPACT_ATOMS: atom_id res chain seq x y z
N MET A 1 29.99 22.11 -40.35
CA MET A 1 28.73 21.34 -40.37
C MET A 1 29.05 19.91 -39.99
N THR A 2 29.01 19.60 -38.70
CA THR A 2 29.12 18.22 -38.20
C THR A 2 28.27 18.16 -36.94
N SER A 3 26.99 17.87 -37.12
CA SER A 3 26.09 17.61 -35.99
C SER A 3 26.41 16.22 -35.45
N LEU A 4 27.07 16.18 -34.29
CA LEU A 4 27.15 14.99 -33.45
C LEU A 4 25.73 14.66 -32.99
N SER A 5 25.09 13.71 -33.68
CA SER A 5 23.87 13.07 -33.20
C SER A 5 24.22 12.30 -31.92
N LEU A 6 23.83 12.87 -30.79
CA LEU A 6 23.83 12.17 -29.51
C LEU A 6 22.83 11.00 -29.61
N ASN A 7 23.36 9.77 -29.76
CA ASN A 7 22.57 8.57 -29.57
C ASN A 7 22.04 8.56 -28.14
N LYS A 8 20.76 8.88 -27.96
CA LYS A 8 20.04 8.50 -26.74
C LYS A 8 20.05 6.97 -26.68
N PRO A 9 20.48 6.35 -25.57
CA PRO A 9 20.34 4.91 -25.43
C PRO A 9 18.86 4.56 -25.59
N SER A 10 18.56 3.72 -26.57
CA SER A 10 17.23 3.13 -26.70
C SER A 10 17.01 2.25 -25.48
N ILE A 11 16.28 2.74 -24.50
CA ILE A 11 15.75 1.91 -23.43
C ILE A 11 14.77 0.97 -24.13
N LEU A 12 15.21 -0.26 -24.39
CA LEU A 12 14.31 -1.30 -24.87
C LEU A 12 13.18 -1.45 -23.84
N PRO A 13 11.93 -1.60 -24.27
CA PRO A 13 10.83 -1.80 -23.34
C PRO A 13 11.10 -3.06 -22.50
N ASP A 14 11.13 -2.88 -21.18
CA ASP A 14 11.27 -3.99 -20.23
C ASP A 14 9.91 -4.65 -20.03
N ASN A 15 9.66 -5.76 -20.72
CA ASN A 15 8.37 -6.47 -20.67
C ASN A 15 8.20 -7.37 -19.43
N ARG A 16 9.10 -7.30 -18.46
CA ARG A 16 8.95 -8.01 -17.19
C ARG A 16 7.76 -7.44 -16.39
N PRO A 17 7.07 -8.27 -15.59
CA PRO A 17 5.89 -7.81 -14.86
C PRO A 17 6.22 -6.89 -13.69
N ILE A 18 5.23 -6.11 -13.25
CA ILE A 18 5.24 -5.43 -11.95
C ILE A 18 4.64 -6.40 -10.92
N GLY A 19 5.42 -6.73 -9.89
CA GLY A 19 4.93 -7.49 -8.74
C GLY A 19 4.15 -6.58 -7.81
N VAL A 20 2.94 -6.96 -7.41
CA VAL A 20 2.08 -6.23 -6.49
C VAL A 20 1.68 -7.18 -5.38
N PHE A 21 1.78 -6.75 -4.12
CA PHE A 21 1.32 -7.59 -3.03
C PHE A 21 0.67 -6.83 -1.89
N ASP A 22 -0.23 -7.53 -1.21
CA ASP A 22 -0.94 -7.07 -0.01
C ASP A 22 -1.07 -8.23 0.98
N SER A 23 -1.41 -7.88 2.23
CA SER A 23 -1.78 -8.84 3.26
C SER A 23 -2.99 -9.70 2.90
N GLY A 24 -3.81 -9.29 1.92
CA GLY A 24 -5.00 -10.00 1.50
C GLY A 24 -5.55 -9.50 0.16
N VAL A 25 -6.86 -9.49 -0.01
CA VAL A 25 -7.54 -9.11 -1.27
C VAL A 25 -7.78 -7.61 -1.39
N GLY A 26 -7.60 -6.83 -0.33
CA GLY A 26 -7.82 -5.38 -0.32
C GLY A 26 -6.99 -4.62 -1.35
N GLY A 27 -5.75 -5.07 -1.59
CA GLY A 27 -4.80 -4.52 -2.56
C GLY A 27 -5.22 -4.66 -4.03
N ILE A 28 -6.27 -5.44 -4.33
CA ILE A 28 -6.86 -5.49 -5.68
C ILE A 28 -7.37 -4.10 -6.10
N SER A 29 -7.77 -3.26 -5.14
CA SER A 29 -8.12 -1.85 -5.41
C SER A 29 -6.94 -1.06 -6.01
N VAL A 30 -5.74 -1.24 -5.47
CA VAL A 30 -4.50 -0.64 -5.98
C VAL A 30 -4.14 -1.25 -7.34
N LEU A 31 -4.21 -2.58 -7.46
CA LEU A 31 -3.96 -3.29 -8.72
C LEU A 31 -4.83 -2.76 -9.86
N LYS A 32 -6.12 -2.50 -9.60
CA LYS A 32 -7.06 -1.92 -10.57
C LYS A 32 -6.62 -0.54 -11.04
N HIS A 33 -6.12 0.31 -10.14
CA HIS A 33 -5.62 1.63 -10.50
C HIS A 33 -4.33 1.57 -11.30
N ILE A 34 -3.41 0.65 -10.94
CA ILE A 34 -2.19 0.41 -11.72
C ILE A 34 -2.56 0.01 -13.15
N HIS A 35 -3.44 -0.99 -13.31
CA HIS A 35 -3.85 -1.46 -14.63
C HIS A 35 -4.53 -0.36 -15.47
N ALA A 36 -5.36 0.49 -14.85
CA ALA A 36 -6.02 1.59 -15.55
C ALA A 36 -5.03 2.65 -16.06
N LEU A 37 -3.98 2.94 -15.30
CA LEU A 37 -2.94 3.93 -15.66
C LEU A 37 -1.87 3.34 -16.58
N LEU A 38 -1.59 2.05 -16.46
CA LEU A 38 -0.55 1.32 -17.17
C LEU A 38 -1.15 0.07 -17.85
N PRO A 39 -2.03 0.22 -18.86
CA PRO A 39 -2.79 -0.89 -19.44
C PRO A 39 -1.93 -1.89 -20.23
N HIS A 40 -0.67 -1.54 -20.52
CA HIS A 40 0.28 -2.38 -21.24
C HIS A 40 1.28 -3.10 -20.33
N GLU A 41 1.20 -2.89 -19.02
CA GLU A 41 2.05 -3.57 -18.05
C GLU A 41 1.46 -4.91 -17.61
N ASP A 42 2.28 -5.94 -17.61
CA ASP A 42 1.93 -7.22 -16.99
C ASP A 42 2.02 -7.09 -15.47
N LEU A 43 0.99 -7.56 -14.76
CA LEU A 43 0.90 -7.46 -13.30
C LEU A 43 0.84 -8.84 -12.66
N LEU A 44 1.70 -9.08 -11.66
CA LEU A 44 1.65 -10.26 -10.81
C LEU A 44 1.17 -9.87 -9.42
N TYR A 45 0.02 -10.36 -8.99
CA TYR A 45 -0.54 -10.04 -7.68
C TYR A 45 -0.42 -11.20 -6.69
N VAL A 46 0.04 -10.92 -5.47
CA VAL A 46 0.05 -11.86 -4.34
C VAL A 46 -0.77 -11.30 -3.20
N ALA A 47 -1.80 -12.04 -2.79
CA ALA A 47 -2.51 -11.85 -1.52
C ALA A 47 -1.96 -12.82 -0.48
N ASP A 48 -1.45 -12.34 0.65
CA ASP A 48 -1.04 -13.19 1.76
C ASP A 48 -2.20 -13.55 2.70
N SER A 49 -3.38 -13.85 2.13
CA SER A 49 -4.65 -14.00 2.89
C SER A 49 -4.58 -15.03 4.02
N LYS A 50 -3.72 -16.05 3.92
CA LYS A 50 -3.49 -17.01 5.02
C LYS A 50 -2.96 -16.33 6.29
N TYR A 51 -2.26 -15.21 6.13
CA TYR A 51 -1.70 -14.41 7.21
C TYR A 51 -2.45 -13.08 7.40
N ALA A 52 -3.55 -12.83 6.69
CA ALA A 52 -4.42 -11.70 6.99
C ALA A 52 -5.07 -11.84 8.39
N PRO A 53 -5.44 -10.74 9.04
CA PRO A 53 -5.02 -9.37 8.77
C PRO A 53 -3.61 -9.09 9.33
N TYR A 54 -2.82 -8.25 8.66
CA TYR A 54 -1.52 -7.81 9.21
C TYR A 54 -1.66 -6.84 10.38
N GLY A 55 -2.80 -6.13 10.48
CA GLY A 55 -3.00 -5.08 11.48
C GLY A 55 -2.89 -5.51 12.95
N SER A 56 -3.00 -6.81 13.24
CA SER A 56 -2.89 -7.41 14.57
C SER A 56 -1.55 -8.14 14.80
N ARG A 57 -0.65 -8.16 13.82
CA ARG A 57 0.65 -8.85 13.88
C ARG A 57 1.76 -7.91 14.32
N THR A 58 2.88 -8.50 14.75
CA THR A 58 4.07 -7.72 15.10
C THR A 58 4.78 -7.20 13.85
N PRO A 59 5.50 -6.06 13.92
CA PRO A 59 6.29 -5.56 12.79
C PRO A 59 7.32 -6.57 12.27
N ALA A 60 7.93 -7.37 13.15
CA ALA A 60 8.90 -8.39 12.78
C ALA A 60 8.26 -9.51 11.93
N GLU A 61 7.09 -10.01 12.35
CA GLU A 61 6.34 -11.02 11.57
C GLU A 61 5.92 -10.46 10.21
N ILE A 62 5.39 -9.24 10.18
CA ILE A 62 4.97 -8.58 8.92
C ILE A 62 6.16 -8.43 7.99
N THR A 63 7.30 -7.96 8.51
CA THR A 63 8.54 -7.81 7.74
C THR A 63 8.98 -9.14 7.14
N ALA A 64 9.06 -10.20 7.94
CA ALA A 64 9.41 -11.53 7.45
C ALA A 64 8.48 -12.01 6.33
N ARG A 65 7.17 -11.82 6.46
CA ARG A 65 6.21 -12.14 5.39
C ARG A 65 6.44 -11.32 4.12
N CYS A 66 6.77 -10.04 4.25
CA CYS A 66 7.05 -9.18 3.10
C CYS A 66 8.27 -9.64 2.31
N PHE A 67 9.34 -10.08 3.00
CA PHE A 67 10.53 -10.65 2.36
C PHE A 67 10.19 -11.93 1.60
N GLU A 68 9.44 -12.86 2.19
CA GLU A 68 8.99 -14.09 1.52
C GLU A 68 8.23 -13.80 0.21
N ILE A 69 7.33 -12.82 0.23
CA ILE A 69 6.54 -12.43 -0.95
C ILE A 69 7.40 -11.70 -1.99
N ALA A 70 8.31 -10.83 -1.54
CA ALA A 70 9.23 -10.11 -2.40
C ALA A 70 10.14 -11.10 -3.15
N ASP A 71 10.77 -12.04 -2.43
CA ASP A 71 11.61 -13.09 -3.02
C ASP A 71 10.84 -13.92 -4.03
N PHE A 72 9.59 -14.29 -3.73
CA PHE A 72 8.73 -15.01 -4.67
C PHE A 72 8.48 -14.19 -5.95
N LEU A 73 8.11 -12.91 -5.84
CA LEU A 73 7.83 -12.05 -7.00
C LEU A 73 9.10 -11.77 -7.83
N ILE A 74 10.24 -11.58 -7.17
CA ILE A 74 11.54 -11.42 -7.82
C ILE A 74 11.93 -12.70 -8.57
N ALA A 75 11.71 -13.88 -7.97
CA ALA A 75 11.93 -15.16 -8.64
C ALA A 75 10.98 -15.39 -9.84
N LYS A 76 9.84 -14.71 -9.87
CA LYS A 76 8.94 -14.60 -11.05
C LYS A 76 9.35 -13.50 -12.03
N ASN A 77 10.57 -12.98 -11.90
CA ASN A 77 11.19 -12.01 -12.77
C ASN A 77 10.48 -10.64 -12.79
N ALA A 78 9.93 -10.20 -11.66
CA ALA A 78 9.35 -8.86 -11.54
C ALA A 78 10.41 -7.77 -11.71
N LYS A 79 10.11 -6.72 -12.50
CA LYS A 79 11.00 -5.55 -12.66
C LYS A 79 10.84 -4.49 -11.58
N ALA A 80 9.72 -4.48 -10.88
CA ALA A 80 9.39 -3.57 -9.79
C ALA A 80 8.44 -4.27 -8.81
N LEU A 81 8.44 -3.82 -7.56
CA LEU A 81 7.51 -4.27 -6.54
C LEU A 81 6.62 -3.11 -6.05
N VAL A 82 5.34 -3.39 -5.85
CA VAL A 82 4.37 -2.49 -5.23
C VAL A 82 3.82 -3.16 -3.97
N VAL A 83 4.11 -2.56 -2.82
CA VAL A 83 3.55 -2.93 -1.53
C VAL A 83 2.19 -2.22 -1.38
N ALA A 84 1.13 -2.89 -1.82
CA ALA A 84 -0.23 -2.34 -1.84
C ALA A 84 -0.91 -2.30 -0.46
N CYS A 85 -0.27 -2.88 0.57
CA CYS A 85 -0.76 -2.82 1.95
C CYS A 85 -0.19 -1.60 2.69
N ASN A 86 -1.05 -0.76 3.29
CA ASN A 86 -0.60 0.30 4.20
C ASN A 86 0.15 -0.27 5.41
N THR A 87 -0.34 -1.36 6.00
CA THR A 87 0.29 -1.98 7.18
C THR A 87 1.66 -2.58 6.82
N ALA A 88 1.79 -3.25 5.67
CA ALA A 88 3.07 -3.79 5.23
C ALA A 88 4.05 -2.67 4.83
N THR A 89 3.56 -1.62 4.18
CA THR A 89 4.37 -0.43 3.85
C THR A 89 4.97 0.16 5.12
N ALA A 90 4.14 0.41 6.14
CA ALA A 90 4.59 1.00 7.40
C ALA A 90 5.58 0.12 8.18
N ALA A 91 5.53 -1.20 8.00
CA ALA A 91 6.39 -2.14 8.72
C ALA A 91 7.70 -2.46 7.98
N ALA A 92 7.67 -2.58 6.66
CA ALA A 92 8.73 -3.29 5.92
C ALA A 92 9.34 -2.53 4.74
N ILE A 93 8.76 -1.41 4.29
CA ILE A 93 9.17 -0.78 3.02
C ILE A 93 10.65 -0.37 3.00
N ASP A 94 11.17 0.17 4.11
CA ASP A 94 12.56 0.62 4.19
C ASP A 94 13.53 -0.57 4.22
N ALA A 95 13.17 -1.64 4.92
CA ALA A 95 13.97 -2.87 4.96
C ALA A 95 14.04 -3.52 3.57
N LEU A 96 12.92 -3.56 2.84
CA LEU A 96 12.88 -4.08 1.47
C LEU A 96 13.77 -3.24 0.54
N ARG A 97 13.67 -1.91 0.60
CA ARG A 97 14.48 -1.00 -0.22
C ARG A 97 15.97 -1.08 0.07
N LEU A 98 16.35 -1.43 1.29
CA LEU A 98 17.74 -1.66 1.66
C LEU A 98 18.27 -2.99 1.11
N ALA A 99 17.40 -4.01 1.00
CA ALA A 99 17.79 -5.36 0.66
C ALA A 99 17.82 -5.65 -0.85
N TYR A 100 17.08 -4.89 -1.66
CA TYR A 100 16.95 -5.16 -3.09
C TYR A 100 17.19 -3.92 -3.96
N ASP A 101 17.80 -4.12 -5.13
CA ASP A 101 18.18 -3.04 -6.06
C ASP A 101 17.08 -2.61 -7.05
N LEU A 102 15.96 -3.34 -7.12
CA LEU A 102 14.84 -3.00 -8.00
C LEU A 102 13.92 -1.93 -7.38
N PRO A 103 13.15 -1.17 -8.19
CA PRO A 103 12.19 -0.21 -7.66
C PRO A 103 11.16 -0.86 -6.74
N ILE A 104 11.05 -0.37 -5.50
CA ILE A 104 10.04 -0.79 -4.53
C ILE A 104 9.18 0.41 -4.11
N ILE A 105 7.92 0.36 -4.51
CA ILE A 105 6.91 1.38 -4.30
C ILE A 105 6.04 0.94 -3.13
N GLY A 106 5.96 1.79 -2.10
CA GLY A 106 5.02 1.60 -0.99
C GLY A 106 3.81 2.52 -1.15
N MET A 107 2.80 2.30 -0.33
CA MET A 107 1.69 3.24 -0.24
C MET A 107 2.17 4.60 0.26
N GLU A 108 1.84 5.66 -0.47
CA GLU A 108 2.00 7.02 0.05
C GLU A 108 0.80 7.35 0.96
N PRO A 109 1.05 7.93 2.13
CA PRO A 109 0.00 8.19 3.09
C PRO A 109 -1.04 9.22 2.64
N ALA A 110 -2.31 8.84 2.77
CA ALA A 110 -3.46 9.66 2.37
C ALA A 110 -3.69 10.93 3.21
N VAL A 111 -2.95 11.12 4.31
CA VAL A 111 -3.10 12.30 5.19
C VAL A 111 -2.75 13.59 4.47
N LYS A 112 -1.67 13.61 3.69
CA LYS A 112 -1.26 14.80 2.92
C LYS A 112 -2.34 15.27 1.94
N PRO A 113 -2.81 14.44 0.98
CA PRO A 113 -3.85 14.88 0.05
C PRO A 113 -5.17 15.20 0.77
N ALA A 114 -5.48 14.52 1.88
CA ALA A 114 -6.66 14.86 2.68
C ALA A 114 -6.52 16.23 3.36
N ALA A 115 -5.33 16.60 3.84
CA ALA A 115 -5.07 17.90 4.45
C ALA A 115 -5.11 19.04 3.44
N GLU A 116 -4.57 18.82 2.25
CA GLU A 116 -4.62 19.79 1.15
C GLU A 116 -6.05 19.98 0.61
N ALA A 117 -6.89 18.94 0.67
CA ALA A 117 -8.27 18.98 0.17
C ALA A 117 -9.32 19.42 1.22
N SER A 118 -8.98 19.40 2.52
CA SER A 118 -9.94 19.70 3.58
C SER A 118 -10.35 21.18 3.58
N LYS A 119 -11.66 21.43 3.68
CA LYS A 119 -12.23 22.80 3.73
C LYS A 119 -12.47 23.30 5.15
N ASN A 120 -12.71 22.38 6.08
CA ASN A 120 -12.97 22.69 7.49
C ASN A 120 -11.78 22.37 8.40
N GLY A 121 -10.70 21.82 7.83
CA GLY A 121 -9.51 21.44 8.57
C GLY A 121 -9.68 20.17 9.40
N ILE A 122 -10.73 19.36 9.22
CA ILE A 122 -10.94 18.11 9.97
C ILE A 122 -10.84 16.93 9.01
N ILE A 123 -10.07 15.90 9.38
CA ILE A 123 -9.83 14.71 8.55
C ILE A 123 -10.03 13.45 9.39
N GLY A 124 -10.84 12.52 8.90
CA GLY A 124 -10.96 11.17 9.46
C GLY A 124 -10.00 10.19 8.81
N VAL A 125 -9.26 9.41 9.60
CA VAL A 125 -8.39 8.32 9.15
C VAL A 125 -8.88 7.01 9.74
N LEU A 126 -9.48 6.18 8.88
CA LEU A 126 -9.90 4.82 9.20
C LEU A 126 -8.81 3.85 8.75
N ALA A 127 -8.22 3.13 9.70
CA ALA A 127 -7.10 2.24 9.40
C ALA A 127 -7.01 1.06 10.36
N THR A 128 -6.07 0.15 10.09
CA THR A 128 -5.72 -0.94 11.01
C THR A 128 -4.97 -0.41 12.22
N VAL A 129 -5.03 -1.15 13.34
CA VAL A 129 -4.30 -0.81 14.57
C VAL A 129 -2.80 -0.69 14.31
N GLY A 130 -2.22 -1.63 13.56
CA GLY A 130 -0.80 -1.59 13.17
C GLY A 130 -0.42 -0.33 12.39
N THR A 131 -1.29 0.15 11.49
CA THR A 131 -1.04 1.40 10.75
C THR A 131 -1.03 2.61 11.68
N LEU A 132 -2.07 2.74 12.52
CA LEU A 132 -2.21 3.89 13.43
C LEU A 132 -1.13 3.95 14.51
N LYS A 133 -0.53 2.82 14.89
CA LYS A 133 0.58 2.73 15.86
C LYS A 133 1.97 2.87 15.23
N SER A 134 2.08 2.98 13.91
CA SER A 134 3.37 2.99 13.22
C SER A 134 4.11 4.33 13.39
N ALA A 135 5.44 4.27 13.43
CA ALA A 135 6.28 5.47 13.43
C ALA A 135 6.08 6.30 12.15
N GLN A 136 5.83 5.65 11.01
CA GLN A 136 5.54 6.32 9.75
C GLN A 136 4.27 7.17 9.86
N PHE A 137 3.18 6.63 10.41
CA PHE A 137 1.94 7.38 10.63
C PHE A 137 2.12 8.54 11.62
N ALA A 138 2.91 8.34 12.69
CA ALA A 138 3.23 9.43 13.61
C ALA A 138 3.99 10.58 12.91
N ALA A 139 5.05 10.26 12.15
CA ALA A 139 5.84 11.26 11.40
C ALA A 139 4.97 12.02 10.37
N LEU A 140 3.97 11.35 9.80
CA LEU A 140 2.98 11.96 8.92
C LEU A 140 2.12 13.02 9.60
N LEU A 141 1.60 12.70 10.79
CA LEU A 141 0.83 13.66 11.58
C LEU A 141 1.68 14.86 11.99
N GLU A 142 2.94 14.65 12.34
CA GLU A 142 3.87 15.74 12.68
C GLU A 142 4.16 16.66 11.49
N THR A 143 4.22 16.09 10.28
CA THR A 143 4.56 16.83 9.05
C THR A 143 3.35 17.55 8.46
N TYR A 144 2.19 16.88 8.37
CA TYR A 144 1.02 17.38 7.64
C TYR A 144 -0.18 17.69 8.53
N GLY A 145 -0.17 17.26 9.80
CA GLY A 145 -1.24 17.49 10.76
C GLY A 145 -1.21 18.87 11.44
N ARG A 146 -0.25 19.75 11.14
CA ARG A 146 -0.07 21.03 11.87
C ARG A 146 -1.24 22.01 11.71
N ASN A 147 -1.96 21.94 10.59
CA ASN A 147 -3.04 22.87 10.26
C ASN A 147 -4.40 22.16 10.15
N VAL A 148 -4.49 20.90 10.56
CA VAL A 148 -5.70 20.08 10.45
C VAL A 148 -5.86 19.21 11.68
N GLU A 149 -7.08 19.06 12.16
CA GLU A 149 -7.45 18.06 13.15
C GLU A 149 -7.55 16.70 12.48
N VAL A 150 -6.74 15.73 12.93
CA VAL A 150 -6.79 14.36 12.42
C VAL A 150 -7.44 13.44 13.45
N VAL A 151 -8.63 12.95 13.11
CA VAL A 151 -9.40 11.99 13.91
C VAL A 151 -9.08 10.58 13.43
N THR A 152 -8.47 9.76 14.29
CA THR A 152 -8.07 8.39 13.93
C THR A 152 -9.03 7.36 14.49
N GLN A 153 -9.44 6.40 13.66
CA GLN A 153 -10.35 5.32 14.04
C GLN A 153 -9.77 3.97 13.62
N ALA A 154 -9.54 3.09 14.60
CA ALA A 154 -9.17 1.71 14.35
C ALA A 154 -10.39 0.90 13.92
N CYS A 155 -10.32 0.23 12.76
CA CYS A 155 -11.46 -0.47 12.16
C CYS A 155 -11.36 -2.00 12.29
N VAL A 156 -11.35 -2.50 13.53
CA VAL A 156 -11.19 -3.93 13.85
C VAL A 156 -12.38 -4.76 13.35
N GLY A 157 -12.15 -5.76 12.50
CA GLY A 157 -13.22 -6.58 11.91
C GLY A 157 -13.54 -6.22 10.46
N LEU A 158 -13.19 -5.00 10.01
CA LEU A 158 -13.49 -4.56 8.65
C LEU A 158 -12.65 -5.29 7.59
N VAL A 159 -11.38 -5.61 7.91
CA VAL A 159 -10.52 -6.38 7.00
C VAL A 159 -11.08 -7.77 6.79
N GLU A 160 -11.55 -8.40 7.86
CA GLU A 160 -12.13 -9.74 7.83
C GLU A 160 -13.40 -9.79 6.97
N CYS A 161 -14.24 -8.75 7.02
CA CYS A 161 -15.39 -8.61 6.12
C CYS A 161 -14.95 -8.51 4.64
N VAL A 162 -13.89 -7.74 4.35
CA VAL A 162 -13.34 -7.61 2.99
C VAL A 162 -12.77 -8.94 2.48
N GLU A 163 -12.01 -9.67 3.32
CA GLU A 163 -11.45 -10.98 2.96
C GLU A 163 -12.55 -12.02 2.66
N ARG A 164 -13.73 -11.91 3.29
CA ARG A 164 -14.89 -12.77 3.00
C ARG A 164 -15.73 -12.29 1.82
N GLY A 165 -15.40 -11.17 1.19
CA GLY A 165 -16.19 -10.57 0.11
C GLY A 165 -17.52 -9.97 0.57
N GLU A 166 -17.69 -9.70 1.87
CA GLU A 166 -18.93 -9.22 2.49
C GLU A 166 -19.11 -7.70 2.37
N LEU A 167 -18.88 -7.13 1.18
CA LEU A 167 -18.76 -5.68 0.99
C LEU A 167 -20.06 -4.90 1.28
N THR A 168 -21.21 -5.53 1.10
CA THR A 168 -22.54 -4.92 1.31
C THR A 168 -23.35 -5.63 2.39
N HIS A 169 -22.73 -6.53 3.16
CA HIS A 169 -23.42 -7.28 4.19
C HIS A 169 -23.82 -6.37 5.36
N GLU A 170 -24.97 -6.62 6.00
CA GLU A 170 -25.47 -5.76 7.09
C GLU A 170 -24.45 -5.57 8.22
N ASN A 171 -23.73 -6.63 8.58
CA ASN A 171 -22.70 -6.57 9.61
C ASN A 171 -21.56 -5.61 9.23
N THR A 172 -21.13 -5.61 7.97
CA THR A 172 -20.10 -4.69 7.46
C THR A 172 -20.59 -3.25 7.52
N LEU A 173 -21.85 -3.00 7.11
CA LEU A 173 -22.44 -1.67 7.19
C LEU A 173 -22.56 -1.17 8.65
N LYS A 174 -22.94 -2.06 9.59
CA LYS A 174 -23.00 -1.74 11.03
C LYS A 174 -21.62 -1.36 11.58
N LEU A 175 -20.56 -2.08 11.19
CA LEU A 175 -19.18 -1.73 11.58
C LEU A 175 -18.81 -0.34 11.07
N ILE A 176 -19.06 -0.03 9.80
CA ILE A 176 -18.79 1.29 9.22
C ILE A 176 -19.57 2.38 9.97
N GLN A 177 -20.87 2.17 10.21
CA GLN A 177 -21.70 3.11 10.97
C GLN A 177 -21.19 3.34 12.39
N GLN A 178 -20.58 2.33 13.03
CA GLN A 178 -19.98 2.48 14.35
C GLN A 178 -18.70 3.34 14.31
N TYR A 179 -17.91 3.23 13.25
CA TYR A 179 -16.65 3.96 13.09
C TYR A 179 -16.81 5.41 12.62
N CYS A 180 -17.91 5.71 11.92
CA CYS A 180 -18.16 7.03 11.37
C CYS A 180 -19.13 7.88 12.22
N LYS A 181 -19.23 7.61 13.54
CA LYS A 181 -20.06 8.40 14.46
C LYS A 181 -19.37 9.68 14.91
#